data_AF-A0A972NZN5-F1
#
_entry.id   AF-A0A972NZN5-F1
#
_cell.length_a   1.000
_cell.length_b   1.000
_cell.length_c   1.000
_cell.angle_alpha   90.00
_cell.angle_beta   90.00
_cell.angle_gamma   90.00
#
_symmetry.space_group_name_H-M   'P 1'
#
loop_
_entity.id
_entity.type
_entity.pdbx_description
1 polymer ?
#
loop_
_entity_poly.entity_id
_entity_poly.type
_entity_poly.pdbx_seq_one_letter_code
_entity_poly.pdbx_strand_id
1 'polypeptide(L)' 'MTAEAKGTFRYEHDSKRFHRYAMEAEGGIVGMIYIPKDAPIPVTVTLKRKDRGEG' A
#
# COMPACT_ATOMS: atom_id res chain seq x y z
N MET A 1 3.51 11.36 20.51
CA MET A 1 3.50 11.76 19.09
C MET A 1 3.34 10.50 18.26
N THR A 2 2.41 10.49 17.31
CA THR A 2 2.25 9.37 16.38
C THR A 2 3.18 9.63 15.20
N ALA A 3 4.09 8.70 14.90
CA ALA A 3 4.93 8.80 13.72
C ALA A 3 4.10 8.42 12.48
N GLU A 4 4.09 9.28 11.46
CA GLU A 4 3.57 8.99 10.13
C GLU A 4 4.76 8.66 9.22
N ALA A 5 4.65 7.59 8.43
CA ALA A 5 5.62 7.28 7.40
C ALA A 5 5.03 7.65 6.03
N LYS A 6 5.75 8.43 5.24
CA LYS A 6 5.34 8.82 3.88
C LYS A 6 6.17 8.08 2.84
N GLY A 7 5.60 7.90 1.65
CA GLY A 7 6.23 7.13 0.59
C GLY A 7 5.53 7.27 -0.74
N THR A 8 6.01 6.50 -1.71
CA THR A 8 5.44 6.43 -3.05
C THR A 8 5.22 4.97 -3.43
N PHE A 9 4.30 4.74 -4.36
CA PHE A 9 4.13 3.46 -4.99
C PHE A 9 4.14 3.62 -6.50
N ARG A 10 4.76 2.66 -7.20
CA ARG A 10 4.91 2.67 -8.65
C ARG A 10 4.31 1.41 -9.23
N TYR A 11 3.67 1.53 -10.39
CA TYR A 11 3.18 0.38 -11.12
C TYR A 11 4.34 -0.56 -11.44
N GLU A 12 4.13 -1.86 -11.23
CA GLU A 12 5.11 -2.89 -11.54
C GLU A 12 4.61 -3.72 -12.74
N HIS A 13 3.53 -4.48 -12.54
CA HIS A 13 2.91 -5.28 -13.59
C HIS A 13 1.49 -5.71 -13.21
N ASP A 14 0.79 -6.28 -14.18
CA ASP A 14 -0.53 -6.88 -13.99
C ASP A 14 -0.45 -8.38 -13.72
N SER A 15 -1.27 -8.84 -12.78
CA SER A 15 -1.63 -10.26 -12.64
C SER A 15 -2.97 -10.55 -13.32
N LYS A 16 -3.48 -11.79 -13.20
CA LYS A 16 -4.80 -12.15 -13.75
C LYS A 16 -5.95 -11.30 -13.19
N ARG A 17 -5.88 -10.87 -11.92
CA ARG A 17 -6.99 -10.20 -11.22
C ARG A 17 -6.63 -8.84 -10.61
N PHE A 18 -5.35 -8.47 -10.59
CA PHE A 18 -4.87 -7.28 -9.89
C PHE A 18 -3.83 -6.52 -10.68
N HIS A 19 -3.87 -5.19 -10.58
CA HIS A 19 -2.75 -4.28 -10.81
C HIS A 19 -1.82 -4.34 -9.59
N ARG A 20 -0.51 -4.54 -9.82
CA ARG A 20 0.48 -4.61 -8.75
C ARG A 20 1.36 -3.37 -8.75
N TYR A 21 1.57 -2.82 -7.56
CA TYR A 21 2.42 -1.66 -7.34
C TYR A 21 3.45 -1.98 -6.27
N ALA A 22 4.71 -1.68 -6.52
CA ALA A 22 5.75 -1.70 -5.50
C ALA A 22 5.68 -0.40 -4.70
N MET A 23 5.70 -0.49 -3.37
CA MET A 23 5.72 0.66 -2.47
C MET A 23 7.04 0.77 -1.71
N GLU A 24 7.52 1.99 -1.57
CA GLU A 24 8.68 2.36 -0.75
C GLU A 24 8.30 3.59 0.08
N ALA A 25 8.55 3.53 1.39
CA ALA A 25 8.26 4.59 2.35
C ALA A 25 9.41 4.77 3.34
N GLU A 26 9.37 5.92 4.04
CA GLU A 26 10.32 6.28 5.09
C GLU A 26 10.49 5.16 6.14
N GLY A 27 11.66 5.12 6.78
CA GLY A 27 11.96 4.12 7.80
C GLY A 27 12.23 2.71 7.25
N GLY A 28 12.53 2.59 5.95
CA GLY A 28 12.84 1.31 5.30
C GLY A 28 11.61 0.44 5.03
N ILE A 29 10.41 1.03 5.03
CA ILE A 29 9.16 0.32 4.77
C ILE A 29 9.06 0.03 3.27
N VAL A 30 8.97 -1.23 2.92
CA VAL A 30 8.79 -1.71 1.54
C VAL A 30 7.63 -2.68 1.46
N GLY A 31 6.97 -2.78 0.31
CA GLY A 31 5.93 -3.78 0.09
C GLY A 31 5.26 -3.72 -1.27
N MET A 32 4.12 -4.40 -1.36
CA MET A 32 3.33 -4.52 -2.59
C MET A 32 1.86 -4.16 -2.33
N ILE A 33 1.29 -3.33 -3.20
CA ILE A 33 -0.13 -2.99 -3.22
C ILE A 33 -0.77 -3.74 -4.39
N TYR A 34 -1.88 -4.42 -4.12
CA TYR A 34 -2.67 -5.14 -5.11
C TYR A 34 -4.04 -4.46 -5.23
N ILE A 35 -4.35 -3.89 -6.39
CA ILE A 35 -5.63 -3.26 -6.67
C ILE A 35 -6.39 -4.13 -7.68
N PRO A 36 -7.62 -4.59 -7.38
CA PRO A 36 -8.43 -5.34 -8.34
C PRO A 36 -8.60 -4.59 -9.65
N LYS A 37 -8.58 -5.30 -10.79
CA LYS A 37 -8.68 -4.66 -12.12
C LYS A 37 -10.01 -3.97 -12.40
N ASP A 38 -11.04 -4.32 -11.65
CA ASP A 38 -12.38 -3.74 -11.71
C ASP A 38 -12.56 -2.57 -10.73
N ALA A 39 -11.55 -2.25 -9.93
CA ALA A 39 -11.58 -1.12 -9.00
C ALA A 39 -10.90 0.13 -9.60
N PRO A 40 -11.40 1.35 -9.28
CA PRO A 40 -10.68 2.58 -9.58
C PRO A 40 -9.29 2.57 -8.92
N ILE A 41 -8.27 2.97 -9.68
CA ILE A 41 -6.90 3.06 -9.18
C ILE A 41 -6.74 4.36 -8.37
N PRO A 42 -6.44 4.30 -7.06
CA PRO A 42 -6.25 5.50 -6.25
C PRO A 42 -4.92 6.18 -6.56
N VAL A 43 -4.89 7.51 -6.44
CA VAL A 43 -3.66 8.32 -6.48
C VAL A 43 -2.91 8.27 -5.15
N THR A 44 -3.64 8.10 -4.04
CA THR A 44 -3.08 8.07 -2.67
C THR A 44 -3.67 6.90 -1.89
N VAL A 45 -2.83 6.19 -1.12
CA VAL A 45 -3.23 5.12 -0.20
C VAL A 45 -2.84 5.52 1.22
N THR A 46 -3.82 5.58 2.13
CA THR A 46 -3.60 5.88 3.55
C THR A 46 -3.98 4.67 4.40
N LEU A 47 -3.02 4.13 5.17
CA LEU A 47 -3.22 2.99 6.05
C LEU A 47 -3.05 3.42 7.51
N LYS A 48 -3.88 2.90 8.40
CA LYS A 48 -3.73 3.08 9.85
C LYS A 48 -3.27 1.76 10.47
N ARG A 49 -2.25 1.81 11.32
CA ARG A 49 -1.83 0.65 12.12
C ARG A 49 -3.01 0.21 12.98
N LYS A 50 -3.47 -1.02 12.79
CA LYS A 50 -4.43 -1.65 13.68
C LYS A 50 -3.64 -2.54 14.62
N ASP A 51 -3.49 -2.09 15.86
CA ASP A 51 -2.95 -2.95 16.91
C ASP A 51 -3.90 -4.13 17.06
N ARG A 52 -3.35 -5.35 17.09
CA ARG A 52 -4.16 -6.56 17.27
C ARG A 52 -4.73 -6.47 18.68
N GLY A 53 -6.00 -6.10 18.79
CA GLY A 53 -6.69 -6.06 20.08
C GLY A 53 -6.48 -7.40 20.79
N GLU A 54 -6.06 -7.33 22.05
CA GLU A 54 -6.16 -8.44 22.98
C GLU A 54 -7.61 -8.92 22.94
N GLY A 55 -7.79 -10.20 22.59
CA GLY A 55 -9.11 -10.83 22.55
C GLY A 55 -9.73 -10.97 23.92
#